data_AF-A0A3C1SJB7-F1
#
_entry.id   AF-A0A3C1SJB7-F1
#
_cell.length_a   1.000
_cell.length_b   1.000
_cell.length_c   1.000
_cell.angle_alpha   90.00
_cell.angle_beta   90.00
_cell.angle_gamma   90.00
#
_symmetry.space_group_name_H-M   'P 1'
#
loop_
_entity.id
_entity.type
_entity.pdbx_description
1 polymer ?
#
loop_
_entity_poly.entity_id
_entity_poly.type
_entity_poly.pdbx_seq_one_letter_code
_entity_poly.pdbx_strand_id
1 'polypeptide(L)'
;MTFASIIALGFLVIILANMSVNKKPVIDLVNPSVGSPGDVMLITGENFGSSRNSSYVEIAGSRLTSSGYLDWSDTEIKVLLPANVQDGLVIVGTSAGRSKPGFFANASGIPIASHTSPRTTLPSLRSITPQRASIGQTITITGSNFGESRGNSQVLFTASREEDATNSEAQYIPASTYDFDYESWTDTEIRVHVPDGAMTGSVYVQTEKGISQTQKLTVETNAGQKGLTGKRTYVLQVDAEISNAVSAQGSTITLYVPRPPLSASQPSVEMTDCTPEALISDDPFNIIHKKALPNSITAKQRFTHTFVVTTYTVTNNIKRDAIPARFSDTTRLLFQKYTAADALVPANDPRITELLKKIVGEETSRYRRAVTIYNYMLSHYRIQEELRVGNVSPLDMLETYRGDAYDFAIVFTALCRAAGVPTVPIGGILIESDSTCRPHWWAELYFEGYGWFPADVAIGAGLQYKPFAQVDSVPAYYWGNLDSQHVAFSRGWTQIRTSEPNGKTVYRPRTYALQSIWEEASSGTASYSSLWTNPIVKGIY
;
A
#
# COMPACT_ATOMS: atom_id res chain seq x y z
N MET A 1 -79.69 -23.15 -33.95
CA MET A 1 -78.45 -23.94 -33.85
C MET A 1 -78.72 -25.14 -32.98
N THR A 2 -78.25 -26.31 -33.44
CA THR A 2 -78.54 -27.65 -32.94
C THR A 2 -77.83 -27.95 -31.62
N PHE A 3 -78.30 -28.97 -30.87
CA PHE A 3 -77.75 -29.45 -29.59
C PHE A 3 -76.20 -29.63 -29.58
N ALA A 4 -75.59 -29.84 -30.76
CA ALA A 4 -74.14 -29.92 -30.94
C ALA A 4 -73.39 -28.60 -30.62
N SER A 5 -74.01 -27.44 -30.83
CA SER A 5 -73.39 -26.13 -30.58
C SER A 5 -73.27 -25.79 -29.09
N ILE A 6 -74.14 -26.35 -28.24
CA ILE A 6 -74.13 -26.14 -26.79
C ILE A 6 -73.05 -27.01 -26.12
N ILE A 7 -72.83 -28.23 -26.64
CA ILE A 7 -71.76 -29.13 -26.15
C ILE A 7 -70.39 -28.59 -26.55
N ALA A 8 -70.23 -28.04 -27.76
CA ALA A 8 -69.00 -27.39 -28.19
C ALA A 8 -68.68 -26.12 -27.37
N LEU A 9 -69.70 -25.31 -27.02
CA LEU A 9 -69.52 -24.13 -26.17
C LEU A 9 -69.22 -24.53 -24.70
N GLY A 10 -69.85 -25.60 -24.19
CA GLY A 10 -69.56 -26.16 -22.87
C GLY A 10 -68.15 -26.75 -22.76
N PHE A 11 -67.66 -27.42 -23.81
CA PHE A 11 -66.28 -27.90 -23.88
C PHE A 11 -65.26 -26.75 -24.02
N LEU A 12 -65.59 -25.69 -24.77
CA LEU A 12 -64.72 -24.52 -24.90
C LEU A 12 -64.64 -23.71 -23.59
N VAL A 13 -65.74 -23.61 -22.82
CA VAL A 13 -65.77 -22.94 -21.51
C VAL A 13 -65.03 -23.76 -20.44
N ILE A 14 -65.07 -25.11 -20.49
CA ILE A 14 -64.29 -25.96 -19.58
C ILE A 14 -62.78 -25.96 -19.93
N ILE A 15 -62.43 -25.78 -21.21
CA ILE A 15 -61.02 -25.63 -21.65
C ILE A 15 -60.49 -24.21 -21.32
N LEU A 16 -61.34 -23.17 -21.38
CA LEU A 16 -60.97 -21.79 -21.00
C LEU A 16 -60.99 -21.54 -19.49
N ALA A 17 -61.77 -22.29 -18.71
CA ALA A 17 -61.80 -22.19 -17.24
C ALA A 17 -60.61 -22.88 -16.54
N ASN A 18 -59.77 -23.64 -17.26
CA ASN A 18 -58.58 -24.30 -16.73
C ASN A 18 -57.25 -23.68 -17.20
N MET A 19 -57.29 -22.53 -17.87
CA MET A 19 -56.08 -21.76 -18.15
C MET A 19 -55.72 -20.88 -16.93
N SER A 20 -55.36 -21.51 -15.81
CA SER A 20 -54.54 -20.83 -14.81
C SER A 20 -53.24 -20.46 -15.50
N VAL A 21 -53.09 -19.17 -15.81
CA VAL A 21 -51.82 -18.60 -16.25
C VAL A 21 -50.82 -18.86 -15.14
N ASN A 22 -50.03 -19.92 -15.29
CA ASN A 22 -49.01 -20.33 -14.33
C ASN A 22 -47.92 -19.26 -14.32
N LYS A 23 -48.09 -18.25 -13.46
CA LYS A 23 -47.09 -17.22 -13.21
C LYS A 23 -45.89 -17.86 -12.50
N LYS A 24 -44.69 -17.39 -12.81
CA LYS A 24 -43.48 -17.82 -12.10
C LYS A 24 -43.60 -17.48 -10.61
N PRO A 25 -43.12 -18.35 -9.71
CA PRO A 25 -43.16 -18.06 -8.28
C PRO A 25 -42.31 -16.83 -7.96
N VAL A 26 -42.75 -15.99 -7.03
CA VAL A 26 -42.02 -14.80 -6.56
C VAL A 26 -41.81 -14.92 -5.06
N ILE A 27 -40.59 -14.69 -4.60
CA ILE A 27 -40.26 -14.63 -3.17
C ILE A 27 -40.23 -13.15 -2.77
N ASP A 28 -41.03 -12.79 -1.77
CA ASP A 28 -41.01 -11.45 -1.17
C ASP A 28 -40.13 -11.41 0.08
N LEU A 29 -40.16 -12.47 0.90
CA LEU A 29 -39.39 -12.55 2.14
C LEU A 29 -38.95 -13.98 2.44
N VAL A 30 -37.74 -14.10 2.99
CA VAL A 30 -37.21 -15.30 3.63
C VAL A 30 -36.93 -14.93 5.09
N ASN A 31 -37.62 -15.57 6.03
CA ASN A 31 -37.53 -15.26 7.46
C ASN A 31 -37.39 -16.54 8.32
N PRO A 32 -36.32 -16.69 9.11
CA PRO A 32 -35.21 -15.76 9.22
C PRO A 32 -34.30 -15.84 7.99
N SER A 33 -33.75 -14.71 7.56
CA SER A 33 -32.70 -14.65 6.53
C SER A 33 -31.34 -15.10 7.07
N VAL A 34 -31.23 -15.25 8.40
CA VAL A 34 -30.08 -15.80 9.13
C VAL A 34 -30.58 -16.84 10.13
N GLY A 35 -30.20 -18.11 9.98
CA GLY A 35 -30.74 -19.19 10.82
C GLY A 35 -29.76 -20.33 11.09
N SER A 36 -30.07 -21.14 12.08
CA SER A 36 -29.31 -22.33 12.48
C SER A 36 -29.96 -23.62 11.94
N PRO A 37 -29.20 -24.71 11.77
CA PRO A 37 -29.78 -26.00 11.46
C PRO A 37 -30.84 -26.41 12.49
N GLY A 38 -32.01 -26.83 12.02
CA GLY A 38 -33.18 -27.12 12.87
C GLY A 38 -34.14 -25.95 13.10
N ASP A 39 -33.80 -24.73 12.67
CA ASP A 39 -34.76 -23.61 12.70
C ASP A 39 -35.84 -23.78 11.63
N VAL A 40 -37.00 -23.17 11.88
CA VAL A 40 -38.08 -23.08 10.89
C VAL A 40 -37.92 -21.80 10.07
N MET A 41 -37.74 -21.97 8.76
CA MET A 41 -37.72 -20.88 7.78
C MET A 41 -39.10 -20.74 7.14
N LEU A 42 -39.61 -19.51 7.19
CA LEU A 42 -40.82 -19.03 6.53
C LEU A 42 -40.44 -18.30 5.25
N ILE A 43 -40.95 -18.75 4.11
CA ILE A 43 -40.81 -18.09 2.82
C ILE A 43 -42.19 -17.57 2.43
N THR A 44 -42.35 -16.25 2.31
CA THR A 44 -43.59 -15.63 1.83
C THR A 44 -43.41 -15.07 0.43
N GLY A 45 -44.48 -15.08 -0.35
CA GLY A 45 -44.48 -14.56 -1.71
C GLY A 45 -45.77 -14.87 -2.44
N GLU A 46 -45.68 -15.08 -3.75
CA GLU A 46 -46.84 -15.33 -4.61
C GLU A 46 -46.58 -16.44 -5.64
N ASN A 47 -47.66 -17.12 -6.04
CA ASN A 47 -47.67 -18.14 -7.09
C ASN A 47 -46.83 -19.39 -6.78
N PHE A 48 -46.76 -19.81 -5.51
CA PHE A 48 -46.12 -21.06 -5.10
C PHE A 48 -46.98 -22.29 -5.41
N GLY A 49 -48.27 -22.11 -5.66
CA GLY A 49 -49.27 -23.16 -5.81
C GLY A 49 -49.90 -23.53 -4.48
N SER A 50 -51.20 -23.84 -4.50
CA SER A 50 -52.00 -24.18 -3.32
C SER A 50 -51.56 -25.48 -2.60
N SER A 51 -50.71 -26.28 -3.24
CA SER A 51 -50.10 -27.48 -2.67
C SER A 51 -48.76 -27.75 -3.35
N ARG A 52 -47.83 -28.34 -2.61
CA ARG A 52 -46.45 -28.53 -3.07
C ARG A 52 -46.35 -29.37 -4.36
N ASN A 53 -47.00 -30.53 -4.45
CA ASN A 53 -46.86 -31.44 -5.59
C ASN A 53 -45.38 -31.67 -5.97
N SER A 54 -45.00 -31.36 -7.22
CA SER A 54 -43.62 -31.43 -7.72
C SER A 54 -42.77 -30.19 -7.44
N SER A 55 -43.33 -29.17 -6.78
CA SER A 55 -42.63 -27.94 -6.40
C SER A 55 -41.63 -28.19 -5.27
N TYR A 56 -40.59 -27.36 -5.22
CA TYR A 56 -39.47 -27.52 -4.29
C TYR A 56 -38.87 -26.18 -3.87
N VAL A 57 -38.23 -26.19 -2.71
CA VAL A 57 -37.30 -25.17 -2.23
C VAL A 57 -35.88 -25.70 -2.36
N GLU A 58 -34.98 -24.85 -2.85
CA GLU A 58 -33.56 -25.09 -3.01
C GLU A 58 -32.79 -24.05 -2.19
N ILE A 59 -31.83 -24.49 -1.37
CA ILE A 59 -30.98 -23.63 -0.55
C ILE A 59 -29.52 -23.96 -0.89
N ALA A 60 -28.72 -22.94 -1.24
CA ALA A 60 -27.30 -23.10 -1.58
C ALA A 60 -27.05 -24.17 -2.66
N GLY A 61 -27.95 -24.27 -3.65
CA GLY A 61 -27.86 -25.26 -4.74
C GLY A 61 -28.38 -26.66 -4.39
N SER A 62 -28.81 -26.90 -3.13
CA SER A 62 -29.33 -28.19 -2.67
C SER A 62 -30.84 -28.15 -2.46
N ARG A 63 -31.57 -29.11 -3.06
CA ARG A 63 -33.03 -29.22 -2.87
C ARG A 63 -33.35 -29.84 -1.51
N LEU A 64 -34.35 -29.27 -0.82
CA LEU A 64 -34.83 -29.84 0.44
C LEU A 64 -35.55 -31.17 0.21
N THR A 65 -35.32 -32.13 1.10
CA THR A 65 -36.02 -33.42 1.12
C THR A 65 -37.46 -33.24 1.58
N SER A 66 -38.34 -34.20 1.26
CA SER A 66 -39.76 -34.07 1.59
C SER A 66 -40.06 -33.97 3.09
N SER A 67 -39.18 -34.49 3.95
CA SER A 67 -39.29 -34.36 5.41
C SER A 67 -38.99 -32.94 5.93
N GLY A 68 -38.40 -32.07 5.10
CA GLY A 68 -38.05 -30.70 5.47
C GLY A 68 -39.19 -29.70 5.28
N TYR A 69 -40.37 -30.10 4.77
CA TYR A 69 -41.51 -29.19 4.58
C TYR A 69 -42.51 -29.39 5.71
N LEU A 70 -42.81 -28.29 6.41
CA LEU A 70 -43.79 -28.26 7.49
C LEU A 70 -45.16 -27.80 6.98
N ASP A 71 -45.17 -26.84 6.05
CA ASP A 71 -46.39 -26.26 5.49
C ASP A 71 -46.12 -25.69 4.09
N TRP A 72 -47.14 -25.70 3.22
CA TRP A 72 -47.06 -25.15 1.87
C TRP A 72 -48.42 -24.64 1.41
N SER A 73 -48.47 -23.38 0.99
CA SER A 73 -49.61 -22.73 0.35
C SER A 73 -49.12 -21.86 -0.83
N ASP A 74 -50.05 -21.22 -1.53
CA ASP A 74 -49.71 -20.38 -2.68
C ASP A 74 -48.87 -19.15 -2.33
N THR A 75 -48.95 -18.68 -1.08
CA THR A 75 -48.29 -17.45 -0.61
C THR A 75 -47.28 -17.68 0.52
N GLU A 76 -47.20 -18.89 1.06
CA GLU A 76 -46.39 -19.20 2.24
C GLU A 76 -45.85 -20.63 2.19
N ILE A 77 -44.56 -20.78 2.47
CA ILE A 77 -43.89 -22.09 2.60
C ILE A 77 -43.12 -22.11 3.92
N LYS A 78 -43.37 -23.12 4.76
CA LYS A 78 -42.61 -23.35 6.01
C LYS A 78 -41.71 -24.57 5.84
N VAL A 79 -40.42 -24.40 6.04
CA VAL A 79 -39.43 -25.48 5.93
C VAL A 79 -38.53 -25.53 7.16
N LEU A 80 -38.12 -26.75 7.52
CA LEU A 80 -37.12 -27.02 8.55
C LEU A 80 -35.73 -27.04 7.90
N LEU A 81 -34.80 -26.25 8.45
CA LEU A 81 -33.44 -26.17 7.92
C LEU A 81 -32.64 -27.46 8.20
N PRO A 82 -32.02 -28.09 7.17
CA PRO A 82 -31.30 -29.34 7.35
C PRO A 82 -29.97 -29.16 8.10
N ALA A 83 -29.49 -30.23 8.73
CA ALA A 83 -28.25 -30.24 9.52
C ALA A 83 -27.00 -29.73 8.77
N ASN A 84 -26.96 -29.91 7.45
CA ASN A 84 -25.85 -29.55 6.57
C ASN A 84 -26.11 -28.29 5.72
N VAL A 85 -27.07 -27.45 6.12
CA VAL A 85 -27.39 -26.21 5.40
C VAL A 85 -26.16 -25.30 5.29
N GLN A 86 -25.89 -24.77 4.10
CA GLN A 86 -24.80 -23.82 3.83
C GLN A 86 -25.40 -22.42 3.59
N ASP A 87 -24.57 -21.38 3.68
CA ASP A 87 -24.93 -20.06 3.19
C ASP A 87 -25.17 -20.09 1.67
N GLY A 88 -26.17 -19.34 1.19
CA GLY A 88 -26.46 -19.27 -0.23
C GLY A 88 -27.86 -18.81 -0.60
N LEU A 89 -28.16 -18.97 -1.90
CA LEU A 89 -29.43 -18.53 -2.48
C LEU A 89 -30.58 -19.47 -2.12
N VAL A 90 -31.74 -18.90 -1.84
CA VAL A 90 -33.01 -19.61 -1.64
C VAL A 90 -33.88 -19.45 -2.87
N ILE A 91 -34.30 -20.55 -3.48
CA ILE A 91 -35.10 -20.54 -4.72
C ILE A 91 -36.32 -21.45 -4.56
N VAL A 92 -37.49 -20.96 -4.95
CA VAL A 92 -38.71 -21.75 -5.08
C VAL A 92 -38.89 -22.16 -6.53
N GLY A 93 -39.00 -23.45 -6.80
CA GLY A 93 -39.27 -24.01 -8.13
C GLY A 93 -40.68 -24.61 -8.19
N THR A 94 -41.46 -24.21 -9.20
CA THR A 94 -42.77 -24.80 -9.52
C THR A 94 -42.78 -25.27 -10.98
N SER A 95 -43.88 -25.86 -11.44
CA SER A 95 -44.07 -26.20 -12.87
C SER A 95 -44.00 -24.98 -13.80
N ALA A 96 -44.22 -23.76 -13.28
CA ALA A 96 -44.13 -22.51 -14.02
C ALA A 96 -42.68 -22.00 -14.21
N GLY A 97 -41.74 -22.53 -13.42
CA GLY A 97 -40.33 -22.13 -13.44
C GLY A 97 -39.76 -21.84 -12.04
N ARG A 98 -38.58 -21.23 -12.01
CA ARG A 98 -37.86 -20.85 -10.78
C ARG A 98 -38.14 -19.40 -10.42
N SER A 99 -38.23 -19.11 -9.13
CA SER A 99 -38.32 -17.75 -8.61
C SER A 99 -37.00 -17.00 -8.82
N LYS A 100 -37.05 -15.68 -8.66
CA LYS A 100 -35.83 -14.92 -8.35
C LYS A 100 -35.29 -15.41 -6.99
N PRO A 101 -33.97 -15.41 -6.79
CA PRO A 101 -33.38 -15.92 -5.56
C PRO A 101 -33.62 -14.97 -4.38
N GLY A 102 -34.02 -15.54 -3.24
CA GLY A 102 -33.84 -14.94 -1.92
C GLY A 102 -32.46 -15.29 -1.35
N PHE A 103 -32.10 -14.73 -0.20
CA PHE A 103 -30.81 -14.95 0.44
C PHE A 103 -30.98 -15.59 1.83
N PHE A 104 -30.10 -16.53 2.16
CA PHE A 104 -30.00 -17.14 3.48
C PHE A 104 -28.54 -17.26 3.92
N ALA A 105 -28.24 -16.92 5.17
CA ALA A 105 -26.95 -17.15 5.81
C ALA A 105 -27.07 -18.13 6.99
N ASN A 106 -26.17 -19.11 7.05
CA ASN A 106 -26.08 -20.03 8.19
C ASN A 106 -25.40 -19.32 9.38
N ALA A 107 -26.11 -19.19 10.50
CA ALA A 107 -25.61 -18.55 11.72
C ALA A 107 -24.35 -19.21 12.31
N SER A 108 -24.14 -20.51 12.07
CA SER A 108 -22.93 -21.22 12.52
C SER A 108 -21.67 -20.85 11.74
N GLY A 109 -21.83 -20.23 10.56
CA GLY A 109 -20.73 -19.71 9.72
C GLY A 109 -20.49 -18.22 9.88
N ILE A 110 -21.33 -17.51 10.65
CA ILE A 110 -21.13 -16.08 10.94
C ILE A 110 -20.13 -15.98 12.09
N PRO A 111 -18.96 -15.33 11.89
CA PRO A 111 -18.11 -14.97 13.01
C PRO A 111 -18.95 -14.16 13.99
N ILE A 112 -19.06 -14.62 15.23
CA ILE A 112 -19.72 -13.83 16.29
C ILE A 112 -18.94 -12.52 16.35
N ALA A 113 -19.55 -11.43 15.91
CA ALA A 113 -19.05 -10.10 16.21
C ALA A 113 -18.95 -10.06 17.74
N SER A 114 -17.72 -9.96 18.25
CA SER A 114 -17.52 -9.79 19.67
C SER A 114 -18.32 -8.54 20.03
N HIS A 115 -19.30 -8.68 20.92
CA HIS A 115 -19.98 -7.51 21.45
C HIS A 115 -18.89 -6.70 22.14
N THR A 116 -18.46 -5.59 21.52
CA THR A 116 -17.55 -4.65 22.14
C THR A 116 -18.22 -4.10 23.38
N SER A 117 -17.92 -4.72 24.52
CA SER A 117 -18.08 -4.03 25.79
C SER A 117 -17.20 -2.79 25.71
N PRO A 118 -17.73 -1.57 25.90
CA PRO A 118 -16.91 -0.39 26.12
C PRO A 118 -16.36 -0.47 27.55
N ARG A 119 -15.50 -1.46 27.81
CA ARG A 119 -14.51 -1.41 28.88
C ARG A 119 -13.18 -1.12 28.21
N THR A 120 -12.82 0.16 28.22
CA THR A 120 -11.49 0.67 27.86
C THR A 120 -10.45 -0.08 28.68
N THR A 121 -9.85 -1.10 28.10
CA THR A 121 -8.63 -1.70 28.61
C THR A 121 -7.54 -1.30 27.63
N LEU A 122 -6.53 -0.61 28.16
CA LEU A 122 -5.30 -0.31 27.42
C LEU A 122 -4.78 -1.60 26.79
N PRO A 123 -4.08 -1.53 25.64
CA PRO A 123 -3.46 -2.72 25.06
C PRO A 123 -2.55 -3.37 26.10
N SER A 124 -2.62 -4.70 26.25
CA SER A 124 -1.79 -5.43 27.21
C SER A 124 -0.83 -6.32 26.45
N LEU A 125 0.46 -6.04 26.56
CA LEU A 125 1.51 -6.85 25.95
C LEU A 125 2.03 -7.86 26.97
N ARG A 126 1.73 -9.15 26.74
CA ARG A 126 2.08 -10.23 27.66
C ARG A 126 3.48 -10.80 27.37
N SER A 127 3.79 -11.09 26.12
CA SER A 127 5.08 -11.70 25.75
C SER A 127 5.47 -11.46 24.29
N ILE A 128 6.77 -11.56 24.03
CA ILE A 128 7.39 -11.55 22.71
C ILE A 128 8.17 -12.85 22.52
N THR A 129 7.94 -13.54 21.40
CA THR A 129 8.64 -14.78 21.06
C THR A 129 9.11 -14.74 19.60
N PRO A 130 10.40 -15.01 19.31
CA PRO A 130 11.50 -15.17 20.25
C PRO A 130 11.90 -13.84 20.93
N GLN A 131 12.56 -13.92 22.10
CA GLN A 131 13.13 -12.74 22.79
C GLN A 131 14.47 -12.26 22.20
N ARG A 132 15.01 -12.99 21.22
CA ARG A 132 16.19 -12.62 20.45
C ARG A 132 15.88 -12.76 18.98
N ALA A 133 16.13 -11.72 18.20
CA ALA A 133 15.86 -11.70 16.77
C ALA A 133 16.80 -10.72 16.05
N SER A 134 17.19 -11.05 14.83
CA SER A 134 17.90 -10.13 13.93
C SER A 134 16.92 -9.22 13.18
N ILE A 135 17.40 -8.11 12.61
CA ILE A 135 16.60 -7.24 11.74
C ILE A 135 16.01 -8.05 10.58
N GLY A 136 14.70 -7.90 10.35
CA GLY A 136 13.94 -8.62 9.34
C GLY A 136 13.38 -9.98 9.78
N GLN A 137 13.80 -10.53 10.92
CA GLN A 137 13.19 -11.76 11.47
C GLN A 137 11.82 -11.47 12.09
N THR A 138 10.91 -12.43 11.97
CA THR A 138 9.57 -12.35 12.59
C THR A 138 9.64 -12.58 14.09
N ILE A 139 8.96 -11.73 14.84
CA ILE A 139 8.58 -11.96 16.23
C ILE A 139 7.05 -12.06 16.35
N THR A 140 6.58 -12.83 17.31
CA THR A 140 5.16 -12.94 17.68
C THR A 140 4.95 -12.26 19.03
N ILE A 141 4.07 -11.26 19.04
CA ILE A 141 3.66 -10.52 20.22
C ILE A 141 2.29 -11.03 20.64
N THR A 142 2.17 -11.56 21.84
CA THR A 142 0.90 -12.06 22.39
C THR A 142 0.41 -11.16 23.51
N GLY A 143 -0.90 -10.96 23.60
CA GLY A 143 -1.50 -10.03 24.54
C GLY A 143 -3.02 -9.97 24.43
N SER A 144 -3.59 -8.79 24.69
CA SER A 144 -5.02 -8.53 24.56
C SER A 144 -5.27 -7.05 24.26
N ASN A 145 -6.45 -6.74 23.69
CA ASN A 145 -6.89 -5.38 23.37
C ASN A 145 -6.01 -4.66 22.35
N PHE A 146 -5.35 -5.40 21.45
CA PHE A 146 -4.65 -4.82 20.31
C PHE A 146 -5.59 -4.34 19.21
N GLY A 147 -6.87 -4.72 19.27
CA GLY A 147 -7.88 -4.44 18.25
C GLY A 147 -7.97 -5.54 17.19
N GLU A 148 -9.18 -5.79 16.70
CA GLU A 148 -9.46 -6.82 15.68
C GLU A 148 -8.77 -6.52 14.34
N SER A 149 -8.37 -5.27 14.10
CA SER A 149 -7.53 -4.86 12.98
C SER A 149 -6.52 -3.80 13.43
N ARG A 150 -5.43 -3.67 12.67
CA ARG A 150 -4.35 -2.73 13.02
C ARG A 150 -4.83 -1.28 13.02
N GLY A 151 -5.56 -0.86 11.98
CA GLY A 151 -5.84 0.57 11.75
C GLY A 151 -4.54 1.40 11.79
N ASN A 152 -4.56 2.46 12.59
CA ASN A 152 -3.41 3.33 12.87
C ASN A 152 -2.50 2.85 14.02
N SER A 153 -2.78 1.68 14.59
CA SER A 153 -1.96 1.10 15.67
C SER A 153 -0.59 0.68 15.16
N GLN A 154 0.42 0.74 16.04
CA GLN A 154 1.81 0.52 15.70
C GLN A 154 2.50 -0.36 16.76
N VAL A 155 3.50 -1.14 16.33
CA VAL A 155 4.48 -1.75 17.22
C VAL A 155 5.75 -0.91 17.16
N LEU A 156 6.22 -0.45 18.31
CA LEU A 156 7.39 0.41 18.43
C LEU A 156 8.54 -0.34 19.09
N PHE A 157 9.73 -0.18 18.51
CA PHE A 157 10.98 -0.82 18.93
C PHE A 157 11.96 0.24 19.39
N THR A 158 12.77 -0.04 20.42
CA THR A 158 13.87 0.86 20.80
C THR A 158 14.79 1.12 19.61
N ALA A 159 15.20 2.38 19.46
CA ALA A 159 16.21 2.85 18.52
C ALA A 159 17.27 3.67 19.28
N SER A 160 18.47 3.78 18.72
CA SER A 160 19.45 4.77 19.17
C SER A 160 19.76 5.71 18.03
N ARG A 161 19.63 6.99 18.33
CA ARG A 161 20.16 8.08 17.52
C ARG A 161 21.01 8.92 18.45
N GLU A 162 22.10 9.45 17.93
CA GLU A 162 22.97 10.38 18.67
C GLU A 162 22.22 11.71 18.78
N GLU A 163 21.33 11.82 19.78
CA GLU A 163 20.88 13.12 20.30
C GLU A 163 21.68 13.47 21.55
N ASP A 164 21.89 14.78 21.73
CA ASP A 164 22.63 15.41 22.81
C ASP A 164 22.45 14.70 24.15
N ALA A 165 23.57 14.50 24.86
CA ALA A 165 23.70 13.79 26.15
C ALA A 165 22.82 14.33 27.30
N THR A 166 21.84 15.19 27.03
CA THR A 166 20.96 15.90 27.96
C THR A 166 19.55 15.33 28.03
N ASN A 167 19.05 14.58 27.03
CA ASN A 167 17.72 13.97 27.07
C ASN A 167 17.80 12.43 27.08
N SER A 168 17.46 11.84 28.22
CA SER A 168 17.58 10.40 28.52
C SER A 168 16.37 9.56 28.08
N GLU A 169 15.47 10.11 27.25
CA GLU A 169 14.28 9.38 26.84
C GLU A 169 14.63 8.32 25.78
N ALA A 170 14.11 7.10 25.99
CA ALA A 170 14.27 6.03 25.02
C ALA A 170 13.61 6.45 23.70
N GLN A 171 14.38 6.46 22.62
CA GLN A 171 13.85 6.69 21.29
C GLN A 171 13.28 5.40 20.70
N TYR A 172 12.30 5.55 19.82
CA TYR A 172 11.65 4.42 19.19
C TYR A 172 11.59 4.54 17.66
N ILE A 173 11.38 3.40 17.01
CA ILE A 173 11.08 3.28 15.60
C ILE A 173 9.88 2.33 15.42
N PRO A 174 8.84 2.73 14.67
CA PRO A 174 7.72 1.84 14.40
C PRO A 174 8.10 0.78 13.37
N ALA A 175 7.48 -0.39 13.45
CA ALA A 175 7.46 -1.32 12.32
C ALA A 175 6.81 -0.65 11.10
N SER A 176 7.44 -0.83 9.94
CA SER A 176 7.14 -0.07 8.73
C SER A 176 6.08 -0.77 7.88
N THR A 177 5.04 -0.01 7.52
CA THR A 177 4.06 -0.46 6.51
C THR A 177 4.70 -0.47 5.11
N TYR A 178 5.63 0.44 4.84
CA TYR A 178 6.34 0.53 3.55
C TYR A 178 7.27 -0.67 3.30
N ASP A 179 7.75 -1.30 4.38
CA ASP A 179 8.66 -2.46 4.32
C ASP A 179 7.94 -3.79 4.54
N PHE A 180 6.59 -3.77 4.60
CA PHE A 180 5.78 -4.95 4.86
C PHE A 180 6.23 -5.67 6.16
N ASP A 181 6.49 -4.91 7.22
CA ASP A 181 6.95 -5.48 8.48
C ASP A 181 5.83 -6.19 9.23
N TYR A 182 4.56 -5.83 9.01
CA TYR A 182 3.43 -6.52 9.64
C TYR A 182 3.01 -7.73 8.81
N GLU A 183 3.06 -8.91 9.41
CA GLU A 183 2.63 -10.18 8.80
C GLU A 183 1.17 -10.48 9.14
N SER A 184 0.77 -10.32 10.40
CA SER A 184 -0.62 -10.45 10.84
C SER A 184 -0.91 -9.60 12.08
N TRP A 185 -2.18 -9.22 12.25
CA TRP A 185 -2.67 -8.47 13.41
C TRP A 185 -4.05 -8.99 13.82
N THR A 186 -4.20 -9.27 15.11
CA THR A 186 -5.47 -9.64 15.76
C THR A 186 -5.51 -8.97 17.14
N ASP A 187 -6.64 -9.09 17.85
CA ASP A 187 -6.76 -8.49 19.18
C ASP A 187 -5.78 -9.08 20.23
N THR A 188 -5.33 -10.32 20.02
CA THR A 188 -4.51 -11.06 21.00
C THR A 188 -3.12 -11.46 20.49
N GLU A 189 -2.86 -11.35 19.19
CA GLU A 189 -1.60 -11.74 18.56
C GLU A 189 -1.23 -10.80 17.41
N ILE A 190 0.03 -10.36 17.39
CA ILE A 190 0.64 -9.61 16.29
C ILE A 190 1.90 -10.34 15.83
N ARG A 191 1.99 -10.68 14.55
CA ARG A 191 3.23 -11.19 13.94
C ARG A 191 3.86 -10.06 13.13
N VAL A 192 5.08 -9.70 13.49
CA VAL A 192 5.77 -8.51 12.96
C VAL A 192 7.26 -8.78 12.80
N HIS A 193 7.85 -8.28 11.73
CA HIS A 193 9.28 -8.31 11.48
C HIS A 193 9.98 -7.21 12.29
N VAL A 194 11.16 -7.52 12.83
CA VAL A 194 12.00 -6.51 13.48
C VAL A 194 12.43 -5.46 12.44
N PRO A 195 12.06 -4.17 12.61
CA PRO A 195 12.25 -3.17 11.58
C PRO A 195 13.71 -2.72 11.45
N ASP A 196 13.99 -2.07 10.33
CA ASP A 196 15.27 -1.40 10.09
C ASP A 196 15.56 -0.35 11.16
N GLY A 197 16.79 -0.31 11.69
CA GLY A 197 17.20 0.63 12.74
C GLY A 197 16.77 0.26 14.17
N ALA A 198 16.07 -0.85 14.38
CA ALA A 198 15.75 -1.36 15.71
C ALA A 198 17.01 -1.77 16.49
N MET A 199 16.94 -1.64 17.82
CA MET A 199 18.00 -1.95 18.76
C MET A 199 17.52 -2.80 19.92
N THR A 200 18.48 -3.43 20.61
CA THR A 200 18.19 -4.13 21.87
C THR A 200 17.58 -3.15 22.86
N GLY A 201 16.40 -3.49 23.36
CA GLY A 201 15.65 -2.61 24.25
C GLY A 201 14.21 -3.05 24.41
N SER A 202 13.35 -2.07 24.64
CA SER A 202 11.92 -2.24 24.88
C SER A 202 11.14 -2.25 23.56
N VAL A 203 10.12 -3.08 23.52
CA VAL A 203 9.10 -3.12 22.46
C VAL A 203 7.74 -2.94 23.12
N TYR A 204 6.86 -2.15 22.51
CA TYR A 204 5.48 -1.97 22.98
C TYR A 204 4.51 -1.81 21.80
N VAL A 205 3.22 -1.96 22.11
CA VAL A 205 2.11 -1.75 21.18
C VAL A 205 1.41 -0.43 21.53
N GLN A 206 1.25 0.43 20.53
CA GLN A 206 0.47 1.66 20.62
C GLN A 206 -0.81 1.50 19.80
N THR A 207 -1.95 1.78 20.43
CA THR A 207 -3.26 1.79 19.79
C THR A 207 -3.90 3.16 20.00
N GLU A 208 -5.03 3.42 19.35
CA GLU A 208 -5.84 4.62 19.61
C GLU A 208 -6.29 4.75 21.07
N LYS A 209 -6.36 3.63 21.81
CA LYS A 209 -6.77 3.58 23.21
C LYS A 209 -5.61 3.87 24.18
N GLY A 210 -4.37 3.88 23.70
CA GLY A 210 -3.16 4.13 24.50
C GLY A 210 -2.03 3.13 24.24
N ILE A 211 -1.04 3.12 25.13
CA ILE A 211 0.22 2.37 25.03
C ILE A 211 0.21 1.17 25.99
N SER A 212 0.78 0.05 25.55
CA SER A 212 0.92 -1.17 26.36
C SER A 212 2.10 -1.11 27.33
N GLN A 213 2.21 -2.09 28.22
CA GLN A 213 3.48 -2.37 28.88
C GLN A 213 4.56 -2.71 27.85
N THR A 214 5.83 -2.49 28.20
CA THR A 214 6.97 -2.86 27.38
C THR A 214 7.42 -4.30 27.64
N GLN A 215 7.97 -4.94 26.62
CA GLN A 215 8.72 -6.20 26.74
C GLN A 215 10.11 -6.03 26.14
N LYS A 216 11.09 -6.73 26.71
CA LYS A 216 12.46 -6.66 26.23
C LYS A 216 12.67 -7.55 25.00
N LEU A 217 13.34 -7.01 23.99
CA LEU A 217 13.84 -7.73 22.83
C LEU A 217 15.34 -7.49 22.71
N THR A 218 16.11 -8.55 22.53
CA THR A 218 17.51 -8.44 22.11
C THR A 218 17.58 -8.50 20.59
N VAL A 219 17.99 -7.39 19.98
CA VAL A 219 18.25 -7.33 18.54
C VAL A 219 19.67 -7.80 18.27
N GLU A 220 19.79 -8.89 17.52
CA GLU A 220 21.08 -9.47 17.14
C GLU A 220 21.68 -8.71 15.95
N THR A 221 22.93 -8.24 16.09
CA THR A 221 23.62 -7.39 15.10
C THR A 221 24.81 -8.11 14.45
N ASN A 222 24.67 -9.43 14.20
CA ASN A 222 25.72 -10.25 13.59
C ASN A 222 26.15 -9.73 12.21
N ALA A 223 25.19 -9.22 11.43
CA ALA A 223 25.38 -8.59 10.13
C ALA A 223 25.94 -7.15 10.21
N GLY A 224 26.14 -6.61 11.41
CA GLY A 224 26.41 -5.20 11.67
C GLY A 224 25.14 -4.43 12.03
N GLN A 225 25.30 -3.12 12.12
CA GLN A 225 24.32 -2.15 12.56
C GLN A 225 24.61 -0.81 11.86
N LYS A 226 23.60 0.04 11.74
CA LYS A 226 23.79 1.43 11.33
C LYS A 226 23.85 2.37 12.53
N GLY A 227 24.70 3.39 12.44
CA GLY A 227 24.66 4.55 13.32
C GLY A 227 23.78 5.64 12.70
N LEU A 228 23.00 6.32 13.54
CA LEU A 228 22.19 7.48 13.18
C LEU A 228 22.71 8.67 13.97
N THR A 229 23.40 9.57 13.28
CA THR A 229 24.14 10.69 13.89
C THR A 229 23.83 12.00 13.17
N GLY A 230 24.40 13.11 13.62
CA GLY A 230 24.35 14.38 12.87
C GLY A 230 22.93 14.80 12.48
N LYS A 231 22.03 14.84 13.47
CA LYS A 231 20.63 15.28 13.33
C LYS A 231 20.57 16.64 12.61
N ARG A 232 19.65 16.77 11.66
CA ARG A 232 19.29 18.05 11.04
C ARG A 232 17.79 18.14 10.87
N THR A 233 17.22 19.31 11.14
CA THR A 233 15.79 19.57 10.91
C THR A 233 15.61 20.68 9.88
N TYR A 234 14.83 20.36 8.85
CA TYR A 234 14.56 21.25 7.72
C TYR A 234 13.12 21.72 7.76
N VAL A 235 12.91 23.00 7.44
CA VAL A 235 11.58 23.53 7.09
C VAL A 235 11.56 23.67 5.57
N LEU A 236 10.73 22.88 4.90
CA LEU A 236 10.65 22.79 3.46
C LEU A 236 9.29 23.27 2.97
N GLN A 237 9.29 24.17 2.01
CA GLN A 237 8.06 24.62 1.35
C GLN A 237 7.96 24.04 -0.05
N VAL A 238 6.80 23.50 -0.40
CA VAL A 238 6.45 23.02 -1.74
C VAL A 238 5.27 23.82 -2.25
N ASP A 239 5.33 24.25 -3.52
CA ASP A 239 4.25 24.98 -4.16
C ASP A 239 3.82 24.35 -5.49
N ALA A 240 2.50 24.33 -5.71
CA ALA A 240 1.90 24.11 -7.02
C ALA A 240 1.01 25.30 -7.38
N GLU A 241 1.00 25.69 -8.64
CA GLU A 241 0.16 26.78 -9.15
C GLU A 241 -0.64 26.31 -10.36
N ILE A 242 -1.94 26.58 -10.36
CA ILE A 242 -2.84 26.39 -11.49
C ILE A 242 -3.36 27.75 -11.97
N SER A 243 -3.34 27.99 -13.28
CA SER A 243 -3.82 29.24 -13.88
C SER A 243 -4.35 29.02 -15.29
N ASN A 244 -4.94 30.06 -15.88
CA ASN A 244 -5.40 30.09 -17.28
C ASN A 244 -6.29 28.90 -17.68
N ALA A 245 -7.14 28.43 -16.77
CA ALA A 245 -7.99 27.28 -17.02
C ALA A 245 -9.25 27.69 -17.79
N VAL A 246 -9.59 26.91 -18.81
CA VAL A 246 -10.82 27.00 -19.58
C VAL A 246 -11.51 25.64 -19.47
N SER A 247 -12.74 25.62 -18.97
CA SER A 247 -13.41 24.37 -18.65
C SER A 247 -14.93 24.48 -18.77
N ALA A 248 -15.61 23.34 -18.94
CA ALA A 248 -17.05 23.27 -18.85
C ALA A 248 -17.52 23.38 -17.39
N GLN A 249 -18.78 23.76 -17.20
CA GLN A 249 -19.37 23.83 -15.86
C GLN A 249 -19.26 22.47 -15.14
N GLY A 250 -18.81 22.50 -13.88
CA GLY A 250 -18.64 21.30 -13.06
C GLY A 250 -17.31 20.56 -13.26
N SER A 251 -16.39 21.10 -14.08
CA SER A 251 -15.05 20.53 -14.22
C SER A 251 -14.25 20.63 -12.93
N THR A 252 -13.33 19.69 -12.71
CA THR A 252 -12.44 19.68 -11.54
C THR A 252 -10.99 19.44 -11.93
N ILE A 253 -10.09 19.86 -11.05
CA ILE A 253 -8.70 19.44 -11.04
C ILE A 253 -8.35 18.83 -9.69
N THR A 254 -7.66 17.68 -9.74
CA THR A 254 -7.11 16.99 -8.59
C THR A 254 -5.59 17.14 -8.62
N LEU A 255 -4.97 17.51 -7.49
CA LEU A 255 -3.52 17.55 -7.34
C LEU A 255 -3.08 16.51 -6.33
N TYR A 256 -2.04 15.76 -6.67
CA TYR A 256 -1.41 14.76 -5.81
C TYR A 256 -0.05 15.29 -5.38
N VAL A 257 0.01 15.93 -4.21
CA VAL A 257 1.24 16.51 -3.67
C VAL A 257 1.99 15.44 -2.88
N PRO A 258 3.24 15.10 -3.23
CA PRO A 258 3.99 14.06 -2.52
C PRO A 258 4.21 14.42 -1.04
N ARG A 259 4.04 13.44 -0.15
CA ARG A 259 4.39 13.56 1.27
C ARG A 259 5.73 12.86 1.53
N PRO A 260 6.68 13.53 2.22
CA PRO A 260 7.91 12.90 2.64
C PRO A 260 7.66 11.62 3.46
N PRO A 261 8.23 10.46 3.08
CA PRO A 261 8.04 9.21 3.80
C PRO A 261 8.83 9.20 5.11
N LEU A 262 8.41 8.35 6.06
CA LEU A 262 9.18 8.07 7.26
C LEU A 262 10.17 6.92 7.01
N SER A 263 11.35 7.02 7.61
CA SER A 263 12.37 5.95 7.61
C SER A 263 13.22 6.01 8.88
N ALA A 264 14.16 5.08 9.03
CA ALA A 264 15.09 5.12 10.15
C ALA A 264 15.93 6.41 10.19
N SER A 265 16.36 6.90 9.02
CA SER A 265 17.14 8.12 8.85
C SER A 265 16.30 9.40 8.73
N GLN A 266 15.02 9.28 8.35
CA GLN A 266 14.05 10.38 8.30
C GLN A 266 12.85 10.07 9.23
N PRO A 267 13.04 10.11 10.56
CA PRO A 267 12.05 9.59 11.51
C PRO A 267 10.90 10.54 11.82
N SER A 268 10.99 11.81 11.40
CA SER A 268 9.96 12.82 11.69
C SER A 268 9.66 13.65 10.45
N VAL A 269 8.36 13.72 10.13
CA VAL A 269 7.80 14.54 9.06
C VAL A 269 6.48 15.10 9.60
N GLU A 270 6.40 16.41 9.75
CA GLU A 270 5.19 17.11 10.16
C GLU A 270 4.81 18.13 9.08
N MET A 271 3.54 18.15 8.68
CA MET A 271 3.01 19.17 7.78
C MET A 271 2.42 20.31 8.62
N THR A 272 3.11 21.44 8.68
CA THR A 272 2.73 22.59 9.53
C THR A 272 1.85 23.61 8.82
N ASP A 273 1.85 23.61 7.48
CA ASP A 273 0.95 24.44 6.67
C ASP A 273 0.48 23.66 5.43
N CYS A 274 -0.80 23.85 5.10
CA CYS A 274 -1.45 23.30 3.90
C CYS A 274 -2.55 24.27 3.47
N THR A 275 -2.22 25.10 2.48
CA THR A 275 -3.13 26.13 1.98
C THR A 275 -3.29 26.00 0.46
N PRO A 276 -4.51 25.84 -0.09
CA PRO A 276 -5.79 25.68 0.60
C PRO A 276 -5.88 24.35 1.37
N GLU A 277 -6.95 24.15 2.14
CA GLU A 277 -7.23 22.88 2.81
C GLU A 277 -7.37 21.74 1.78
N ALA A 278 -6.73 20.61 2.09
CA ALA A 278 -6.75 19.42 1.25
C ALA A 278 -8.07 18.65 1.39
N LEU A 279 -8.46 17.93 0.34
CA LEU A 279 -9.59 17.00 0.41
C LEU A 279 -9.24 15.77 1.25
N ILE A 280 -8.02 15.24 1.07
CA ILE A 280 -7.47 14.11 1.83
C ILE A 280 -6.05 14.51 2.27
N SER A 281 -5.86 14.62 3.58
CA SER A 281 -4.61 15.07 4.21
C SER A 281 -3.89 13.97 5.00
N ASP A 282 -4.46 12.77 5.06
CA ASP A 282 -4.00 11.62 5.86
C ASP A 282 -3.61 10.39 5.02
N ASP A 283 -3.78 10.43 3.69
CA ASP A 283 -3.23 9.41 2.78
C ASP A 283 -1.72 9.28 3.02
N PRO A 284 -1.12 8.07 3.08
CA PRO A 284 0.28 7.92 3.47
C PRO A 284 1.27 8.51 2.46
N PHE A 285 0.92 8.58 1.17
CA PHE A 285 1.85 8.95 0.09
C PHE A 285 1.66 10.38 -0.41
N ASN A 286 0.42 10.87 -0.40
CA ASN A 286 0.05 12.13 -1.03
C ASN A 286 -0.87 12.99 -0.17
N ILE A 287 -0.81 14.29 -0.37
CA ILE A 287 -1.83 15.24 0.05
C ILE A 287 -2.66 15.54 -1.18
N ILE A 288 -3.96 15.24 -1.12
CA ILE A 288 -4.83 15.27 -2.29
C ILE A 288 -5.73 16.50 -2.21
N HIS A 289 -5.57 17.39 -3.19
CA HIS A 289 -6.49 18.50 -3.41
C HIS A 289 -7.47 18.14 -4.50
N LYS A 290 -8.75 18.51 -4.35
CA LYS A 290 -9.72 18.54 -5.45
C LYS A 290 -10.39 19.90 -5.47
N LYS A 291 -10.29 20.61 -6.59
CA LYS A 291 -10.90 21.94 -6.78
C LYS A 291 -11.79 21.95 -8.01
N ALA A 292 -12.94 22.60 -7.88
CA ALA A 292 -13.75 22.96 -9.02
C ALA A 292 -13.00 23.98 -9.87
N LEU A 293 -12.97 23.76 -11.18
CA LEU A 293 -12.51 24.72 -12.17
C LEU A 293 -13.73 25.50 -12.69
N PRO A 294 -13.83 26.81 -12.42
CA PRO A 294 -14.83 27.66 -13.06
C PRO A 294 -14.69 27.65 -14.58
N ASN A 295 -15.74 28.11 -15.28
CA ASN A 295 -15.77 28.13 -16.75
C ASN A 295 -14.52 28.81 -17.37
N SER A 296 -14.02 29.84 -16.70
CA SER A 296 -12.70 30.42 -16.98
C SER A 296 -12.06 30.94 -15.68
N ILE A 297 -10.77 30.66 -15.49
CA ILE A 297 -9.94 31.36 -14.49
C ILE A 297 -8.70 31.96 -15.15
N THR A 298 -8.46 33.24 -14.88
CA THR A 298 -7.23 33.93 -15.28
C THR A 298 -6.28 34.08 -14.09
N ALA A 299 -6.82 34.17 -12.88
CA ALA A 299 -6.03 34.31 -11.66
C ALA A 299 -5.28 33.01 -11.32
N LYS A 300 -4.09 33.18 -10.75
CA LYS A 300 -3.25 32.09 -10.22
C LYS A 300 -3.87 31.55 -8.95
N GLN A 301 -4.12 30.24 -8.92
CA GLN A 301 -4.49 29.49 -7.72
C GLN A 301 -3.24 28.78 -7.21
N ARG A 302 -2.77 29.15 -6.02
CA ARG A 302 -1.57 28.57 -5.40
C ARG A 302 -1.97 27.55 -4.34
N PHE A 303 -1.23 26.45 -4.31
CA PHE A 303 -1.26 25.41 -3.30
C PHE A 303 0.11 25.38 -2.65
N THR A 304 0.17 25.59 -1.35
CA THR A 304 1.39 25.71 -0.55
C THR A 304 1.35 24.70 0.58
N HIS A 305 2.46 23.99 0.74
CA HIS A 305 2.66 23.00 1.79
C HIS A 305 3.98 23.29 2.48
N THR A 306 3.97 23.34 3.81
CA THR A 306 5.19 23.45 4.60
C THR A 306 5.38 22.19 5.43
N PHE A 307 6.56 21.57 5.31
CA PHE A 307 6.96 20.39 6.05
C PHE A 307 8.12 20.71 6.98
N VAL A 308 8.05 20.21 8.21
CA VAL A 308 9.20 20.10 9.12
C VAL A 308 9.70 18.66 9.04
N VAL A 309 10.91 18.47 8.53
CA VAL A 309 11.51 17.15 8.29
C VAL A 309 12.81 17.01 9.05
N THR A 310 12.91 15.99 9.89
CA THR A 310 14.17 15.65 10.58
C THR A 310 14.86 14.51 9.87
N THR A 311 16.16 14.67 9.62
CA THR A 311 17.04 13.66 9.02
C THR A 311 18.28 13.41 9.87
N TYR A 312 18.88 12.24 9.69
CA TYR A 312 20.11 11.81 10.35
C TYR A 312 21.11 11.30 9.32
N THR A 313 22.38 11.55 9.59
CA THR A 313 23.48 10.89 8.91
C THR A 313 23.46 9.40 9.24
N VAL A 314 23.49 8.57 8.22
CA VAL A 314 23.61 7.13 8.31
C VAL A 314 25.07 6.76 8.18
N THR A 315 25.58 6.04 9.17
CA THR A 315 26.90 5.37 9.10
C THR A 315 26.71 3.86 9.14
N ASN A 316 27.53 3.10 8.44
CA ASN A 316 27.46 1.65 8.43
C ASN A 316 28.71 0.98 9.03
N ASN A 317 28.49 -0.13 9.75
CA ASN A 317 29.54 -1.07 10.13
C ASN A 317 29.22 -2.50 9.61
N ILE A 318 28.61 -2.59 8.42
CA ILE A 318 28.11 -3.85 7.88
C ILE A 318 29.21 -4.92 7.83
N LYS A 319 28.91 -6.11 8.34
CA LYS A 319 29.82 -7.26 8.33
C LYS A 319 29.47 -8.14 7.14
N ARG A 320 30.10 -7.86 6.00
CA ARG A 320 29.81 -8.49 4.70
C ARG A 320 29.74 -10.03 4.74
N ASP A 321 30.61 -10.67 5.52
CA ASP A 321 30.70 -12.14 5.59
C ASP A 321 29.59 -12.75 6.48
N ALA A 322 28.90 -11.93 7.27
CA ALA A 322 27.73 -12.32 8.06
C ALA A 322 26.40 -12.07 7.33
N ILE A 323 26.43 -11.47 6.13
CA ILE A 323 25.23 -11.31 5.31
C ILE A 323 24.85 -12.65 4.68
N PRO A 324 23.62 -13.15 4.88
CA PRO A 324 23.17 -14.38 4.24
C PRO A 324 23.26 -14.30 2.71
N ALA A 325 23.94 -15.27 2.11
CA ALA A 325 24.10 -15.34 0.65
C ALA A 325 22.74 -15.38 -0.07
N ARG A 326 21.74 -16.02 0.54
CA ARG A 326 20.35 -16.08 0.06
C ARG A 326 19.43 -15.39 1.06
N PHE A 327 18.30 -14.90 0.58
CA PHE A 327 17.23 -14.41 1.46
C PHE A 327 16.54 -15.62 2.10
N SER A 328 16.28 -15.55 3.41
CA SER A 328 15.69 -16.69 4.13
C SER A 328 14.27 -17.02 3.65
N ASP A 329 13.47 -15.99 3.36
CA ASP A 329 12.09 -16.13 2.94
C ASP A 329 11.78 -15.30 1.69
N THR A 330 11.95 -15.90 0.51
CA THR A 330 11.62 -15.26 -0.77
C THR A 330 10.11 -15.06 -0.98
N THR A 331 9.25 -15.58 -0.10
CA THR A 331 7.81 -15.36 -0.15
C THR A 331 7.39 -14.04 0.48
N ARG A 332 8.25 -13.42 1.31
CA ARG A 332 8.00 -12.11 1.91
C ARG A 332 7.74 -11.06 0.82
N LEU A 333 6.69 -10.26 1.02
CA LEU A 333 6.30 -9.20 0.08
C LEU A 333 7.41 -8.17 -0.18
N LEU A 334 8.23 -7.84 0.83
CA LEU A 334 9.42 -7.00 0.68
C LEU A 334 10.34 -7.54 -0.43
N PHE A 335 10.65 -8.84 -0.39
CA PHE A 335 11.53 -9.46 -1.37
C PHE A 335 10.88 -9.46 -2.76
N GLN A 336 9.64 -9.94 -2.87
CA GLN A 336 8.94 -10.01 -4.16
C GLN A 336 8.78 -8.63 -4.80
N LYS A 337 8.33 -7.64 -4.02
CA LYS A 337 8.08 -6.28 -4.50
C LYS A 337 9.36 -5.59 -4.96
N TYR A 338 10.43 -5.69 -4.16
CA TYR A 338 11.65 -4.92 -4.40
C TYR A 338 12.73 -5.69 -5.17
N THR A 339 12.45 -6.88 -5.67
CA THR A 339 13.25 -7.56 -6.72
C THR A 339 12.53 -7.59 -8.08
N ALA A 340 11.23 -7.29 -8.13
CA ALA A 340 10.47 -7.22 -9.37
C ALA A 340 10.70 -5.91 -10.15
N ALA A 341 10.48 -6.00 -11.46
CA ALA A 341 10.32 -4.81 -12.30
C ALA A 341 9.00 -4.09 -12.00
N ASP A 342 8.97 -2.79 -12.23
CA ASP A 342 7.76 -1.97 -12.18
C ASP A 342 7.79 -0.90 -13.29
N ALA A 343 6.82 0.02 -13.29
CA ALA A 343 6.70 1.06 -14.30
C ALA A 343 7.90 2.02 -14.35
N LEU A 344 8.66 2.13 -13.26
CA LEU A 344 9.82 3.00 -13.13
C LEU A 344 11.13 2.23 -13.30
N VAL A 345 11.22 1.04 -12.73
CA VAL A 345 12.45 0.23 -12.62
C VAL A 345 12.34 -0.99 -13.54
N PRO A 346 12.97 -0.96 -14.73
CA PRO A 346 12.84 -2.02 -15.73
C PRO A 346 13.81 -3.20 -15.46
N ALA A 347 13.69 -3.85 -14.30
CA ALA A 347 14.60 -4.91 -13.86
C ALA A 347 14.60 -6.18 -14.75
N ASN A 348 13.53 -6.40 -15.52
CA ASN A 348 13.39 -7.53 -16.45
C ASN A 348 13.72 -7.16 -17.91
N ASP A 349 14.18 -5.93 -18.19
CA ASP A 349 14.59 -5.52 -19.53
C ASP A 349 15.79 -6.38 -19.99
N PRO A 350 15.77 -6.92 -21.23
CA PRO A 350 16.87 -7.74 -21.74
C PRO A 350 18.23 -7.09 -21.60
N ARG A 351 18.35 -5.77 -21.83
CA ARG A 351 19.62 -5.03 -21.71
C ARG A 351 20.17 -5.06 -20.29
N ILE A 352 19.30 -4.96 -19.29
CA ILE A 352 19.67 -5.07 -17.87
C ILE A 352 20.14 -6.48 -17.56
N THR A 353 19.39 -7.51 -17.96
CA THR A 353 19.75 -8.90 -17.67
C THR A 353 21.03 -9.35 -18.39
N GLU A 354 21.28 -8.87 -19.60
CA GLU A 354 22.49 -9.14 -20.37
C GLU A 354 23.71 -8.45 -19.78
N LEU A 355 23.58 -7.18 -19.38
CA LEU A 355 24.65 -6.48 -18.68
C LEU A 355 24.97 -7.18 -17.36
N LEU A 356 23.94 -7.54 -16.58
CA LEU A 356 24.10 -8.23 -15.30
C LEU A 356 24.94 -9.52 -15.44
N LYS A 357 24.65 -10.34 -16.46
CA LYS A 357 25.43 -11.57 -16.74
C LYS A 357 26.91 -11.29 -16.98
N LYS A 358 27.24 -10.17 -17.63
CA LYS A 358 28.64 -9.76 -17.90
C LYS A 358 29.36 -9.28 -16.64
N ILE A 359 28.66 -8.57 -15.74
CA ILE A 359 29.29 -7.93 -14.57
C ILE A 359 29.39 -8.85 -13.36
N VAL A 360 28.37 -9.68 -13.10
CA VAL A 360 28.24 -10.46 -11.85
C VAL A 360 28.60 -11.93 -12.06
N GLY A 361 28.36 -12.49 -13.25
CA GLY A 361 28.64 -13.90 -13.55
C GLY A 361 28.04 -14.87 -12.53
N GLU A 362 28.88 -15.75 -11.98
CA GLU A 362 28.50 -16.82 -11.05
C GLU A 362 28.55 -16.40 -9.56
N GLU A 363 28.79 -15.13 -9.23
CA GLU A 363 28.77 -14.67 -7.83
C GLU A 363 27.40 -14.93 -7.21
N THR A 364 27.34 -15.45 -6.00
CA THR A 364 26.08 -15.85 -5.32
C THR A 364 25.76 -14.97 -4.12
N SER A 365 26.73 -14.27 -3.55
CA SER A 365 26.53 -13.35 -2.43
C SER A 365 25.86 -12.08 -2.92
N ARG A 366 24.65 -11.80 -2.42
CA ARG A 366 23.90 -10.57 -2.73
C ARG A 366 24.67 -9.28 -2.44
N TYR A 367 25.41 -9.23 -1.33
CA TYR A 367 26.25 -8.08 -1.02
C TYR A 367 27.35 -7.89 -2.07
N ARG A 368 28.04 -8.98 -2.45
CA ARG A 368 29.10 -8.92 -3.47
C ARG A 368 28.55 -8.56 -4.85
N ARG A 369 27.37 -9.08 -5.23
CA ARG A 369 26.68 -8.66 -6.44
C ARG A 369 26.45 -7.14 -6.45
N ALA A 370 25.90 -6.61 -5.36
CA ALA A 370 25.57 -5.20 -5.25
C ALA A 370 26.79 -4.28 -5.32
N VAL A 371 27.88 -4.59 -4.59
CA VAL A 371 29.10 -3.78 -4.63
C VAL A 371 29.81 -3.89 -6.00
N THR A 372 29.76 -5.06 -6.65
CA THR A 372 30.26 -5.22 -8.02
C THR A 372 29.49 -4.35 -9.01
N ILE A 373 28.15 -4.32 -8.91
CA ILE A 373 27.30 -3.43 -9.72
C ILE A 373 27.65 -1.96 -9.47
N TYR A 374 27.76 -1.54 -8.21
CA TYR A 374 28.12 -0.18 -7.83
C TYR A 374 29.46 0.23 -8.44
N ASN A 375 30.52 -0.54 -8.17
CA ASN A 375 31.87 -0.26 -8.67
C ASN A 375 31.95 -0.29 -10.19
N TYR A 376 31.20 -1.20 -10.85
CA TYR A 376 31.11 -1.23 -12.30
C TYR A 376 30.50 0.07 -12.83
N MET A 377 29.40 0.54 -12.23
CA MET A 377 28.76 1.77 -12.67
C MET A 377 29.68 2.99 -12.55
N LEU A 378 30.35 3.13 -11.41
CA LEU A 378 31.29 4.21 -11.12
C LEU A 378 32.50 4.24 -12.08
N SER A 379 32.93 3.08 -12.56
CA SER A 379 34.11 2.96 -13.44
C SER A 379 33.79 3.02 -14.94
N HIS A 380 32.56 2.69 -15.35
CA HIS A 380 32.21 2.55 -16.77
C HIS A 380 31.25 3.62 -17.29
N TYR A 381 30.52 4.31 -16.42
CA TYR A 381 29.59 5.38 -16.83
C TYR A 381 30.04 6.73 -16.30
N ARG A 382 29.76 7.79 -17.06
CA ARG A 382 30.04 9.16 -16.66
C ARG A 382 28.76 9.88 -16.24
N ILE A 383 28.78 10.42 -15.03
CA ILE A 383 27.72 11.27 -14.51
C ILE A 383 27.69 12.62 -15.24
N GLN A 384 26.48 13.09 -15.53
CA GLN A 384 26.21 14.43 -16.05
C GLN A 384 25.70 15.32 -14.90
N GLU A 385 26.23 16.55 -14.83
CA GLU A 385 25.81 17.54 -13.82
C GLU A 385 24.39 18.06 -14.06
N GLU A 386 23.99 18.17 -15.34
CA GLU A 386 22.67 18.66 -15.73
C GLU A 386 21.69 17.51 -15.95
N LEU A 387 20.44 17.73 -15.56
CA LEU A 387 19.35 16.79 -15.80
C LEU A 387 19.02 16.72 -17.29
N ARG A 388 18.84 15.50 -17.80
CA ARG A 388 18.38 15.29 -19.16
C ARG A 388 16.90 15.67 -19.27
N VAL A 389 16.58 16.43 -20.31
CA VAL A 389 15.23 16.94 -20.56
C VAL A 389 14.51 16.14 -21.64
N GLY A 390 13.17 16.14 -21.58
CA GLY A 390 12.32 15.44 -22.55
C GLY A 390 12.05 13.99 -22.19
N ASN A 391 11.44 13.26 -23.13
CA ASN A 391 11.06 11.87 -22.95
C ASN A 391 12.26 10.93 -23.22
N VAL A 392 13.22 10.93 -22.30
CA VAL A 392 14.47 10.17 -22.41
C VAL A 392 14.52 9.01 -21.41
N SER A 393 14.99 7.85 -21.86
CA SER A 393 15.03 6.65 -21.02
C SER A 393 16.30 6.60 -20.18
N PRO A 394 16.22 6.17 -18.90
CA PRO A 394 17.40 5.81 -18.13
C PRO A 394 18.26 4.75 -18.79
N LEU A 395 17.66 3.84 -19.56
CA LEU A 395 18.37 2.75 -20.21
C LEU A 395 19.26 3.20 -21.37
N ASP A 396 19.08 4.43 -21.88
CA ASP A 396 19.98 5.02 -22.89
C ASP A 396 21.42 5.12 -22.37
N MET A 397 21.61 5.19 -21.04
CA MET A 397 22.95 5.26 -20.45
C MET A 397 23.77 3.99 -20.74
N LEU A 398 23.11 2.83 -20.91
CA LEU A 398 23.76 1.54 -21.20
C LEU A 398 24.53 1.55 -22.53
N GLU A 399 24.12 2.40 -23.47
CA GLU A 399 24.74 2.55 -24.79
C GLU A 399 25.62 3.79 -24.88
N THR A 400 25.18 4.90 -24.27
CA THR A 400 25.88 6.20 -24.35
C THR A 400 27.01 6.35 -23.34
N TYR A 401 27.10 5.45 -22.35
CA TYR A 401 28.02 5.50 -21.22
C TYR A 401 27.89 6.79 -20.39
N ARG A 402 26.74 7.46 -20.46
CA ARG A 402 26.47 8.75 -19.82
C ARG A 402 25.04 8.80 -19.30
N GLY A 403 24.83 9.40 -18.13
CA GLY A 403 23.50 9.60 -17.55
C GLY A 403 23.53 10.66 -16.46
N ASP A 404 22.35 11.18 -16.12
CA ASP A 404 22.18 12.10 -14.98
C ASP A 404 21.97 11.32 -13.66
N ALA A 405 21.80 12.04 -12.55
CA ALA A 405 21.60 11.43 -11.24
C ALA A 405 20.37 10.49 -11.18
N TYR A 406 19.31 10.83 -11.92
CA TYR A 406 18.12 10.00 -12.01
C TYR A 406 18.43 8.70 -12.77
N ASP A 407 19.10 8.79 -13.91
CA ASP A 407 19.45 7.62 -14.72
C ASP A 407 20.32 6.64 -13.91
N PHE A 408 21.32 7.15 -13.19
CA PHE A 408 22.18 6.36 -12.31
C PHE A 408 21.39 5.62 -11.23
N ALA A 409 20.50 6.32 -10.51
CA ALA A 409 19.70 5.70 -9.46
C ALA A 409 18.75 4.61 -9.99
N ILE A 410 18.07 4.86 -11.13
CA ILE A 410 17.12 3.91 -11.72
C ILE A 410 17.84 2.68 -12.30
N VAL A 411 18.93 2.86 -13.04
CA VAL A 411 19.66 1.74 -13.65
C VAL A 411 20.39 0.91 -12.60
N PHE A 412 20.98 1.55 -11.59
CA PHE A 412 21.57 0.82 -10.46
C PHE A 412 20.52 -0.04 -9.76
N THR A 413 19.36 0.55 -9.45
CA THR A 413 18.24 -0.18 -8.86
C THR A 413 17.82 -1.35 -9.75
N ALA A 414 17.65 -1.16 -11.05
CA ALA A 414 17.26 -2.22 -11.98
C ALA A 414 18.26 -3.38 -12.01
N LEU A 415 19.57 -3.10 -12.03
CA LEU A 415 20.63 -4.10 -11.97
C LEU A 415 20.61 -4.86 -10.64
N CYS A 416 20.45 -4.17 -9.51
CA CYS A 416 20.37 -4.81 -8.19
C CYS A 416 19.14 -5.70 -8.05
N ARG A 417 17.96 -5.24 -8.51
CA ARG A 417 16.73 -6.03 -8.53
C ARG A 417 16.89 -7.30 -9.38
N ALA A 418 17.42 -7.16 -10.60
CA ALA A 418 17.72 -8.27 -11.49
C ALA A 418 18.73 -9.26 -10.86
N ALA A 419 19.64 -8.77 -10.02
CA ALA A 419 20.61 -9.57 -9.28
C ALA A 419 20.02 -10.29 -8.05
N GLY A 420 18.73 -10.13 -7.77
CA GLY A 420 18.05 -10.71 -6.61
C GLY A 420 18.35 -9.97 -5.30
N VAL A 421 18.74 -8.70 -5.39
CA VAL A 421 18.95 -7.82 -4.23
C VAL A 421 17.75 -6.88 -4.12
N PRO A 422 16.92 -6.97 -3.06
CA PRO A 422 15.79 -6.05 -2.90
C PRO A 422 16.31 -4.61 -2.85
N THR A 423 15.86 -3.76 -3.76
CA THR A 423 16.37 -2.38 -3.90
C THR A 423 15.26 -1.40 -4.25
N VAL A 424 15.27 -0.24 -3.60
CA VAL A 424 14.26 0.81 -3.75
C VAL A 424 14.94 2.09 -4.23
N PRO A 425 14.50 2.70 -5.35
CA PRO A 425 14.96 4.02 -5.72
C PRO A 425 14.26 5.05 -4.85
N ILE A 426 15.01 6.03 -4.36
CA ILE A 426 14.49 7.12 -3.55
C ILE A 426 14.51 8.39 -4.39
N GLY A 427 13.37 9.08 -4.44
CA GLY A 427 13.28 10.42 -5.01
C GLY A 427 13.16 11.44 -3.90
N GLY A 428 13.98 12.48 -3.96
CA GLY A 428 14.00 13.52 -2.96
C GLY A 428 14.71 14.77 -3.42
N ILE A 429 15.30 15.46 -2.45
CA ILE A 429 16.16 16.62 -2.68
C ILE A 429 17.49 16.43 -1.97
N LEU A 430 18.53 17.04 -2.55
CA LEU A 430 19.82 17.24 -1.91
C LEU A 430 19.92 18.71 -1.46
N ILE A 431 20.13 18.93 -0.17
CA ILE A 431 20.27 20.26 0.44
C ILE A 431 21.75 20.57 0.60
N GLU A 432 22.19 21.63 -0.07
CA GLU A 432 23.58 22.06 -0.09
C GLU A 432 23.93 22.89 1.16
N SER A 433 25.23 22.97 1.48
CA SER A 433 25.70 23.74 2.63
C SER A 433 25.42 25.26 2.56
N ASP A 434 25.08 25.79 1.39
CA ASP A 434 24.63 27.18 1.20
C ASP A 434 23.10 27.35 1.26
N SER A 435 22.38 26.34 1.74
CA SER A 435 20.91 26.28 1.85
C SER A 435 20.15 26.26 0.52
N THR A 436 20.85 26.14 -0.62
CA THR A 436 20.20 25.78 -1.87
C THR A 436 19.83 24.31 -1.88
N CYS A 437 18.88 23.90 -2.72
CA CYS A 437 18.60 22.48 -2.90
C CYS A 437 18.15 22.19 -4.33
N ARG A 438 18.27 20.93 -4.70
CA ARG A 438 17.92 20.42 -6.03
C ARG A 438 17.29 19.03 -5.93
N PRO A 439 16.44 18.62 -6.90
CA PRO A 439 16.01 17.24 -7.01
C PRO A 439 17.21 16.29 -7.09
N HIS A 440 17.12 15.18 -6.38
CA HIS A 440 18.19 14.18 -6.34
C HIS A 440 17.61 12.78 -6.08
N TRP A 441 18.36 11.75 -6.50
CA TRP A 441 17.93 10.36 -6.42
C TRP A 441 19.08 9.45 -5.99
N TRP A 442 18.76 8.49 -5.14
CA TRP A 442 19.68 7.46 -4.66
C TRP A 442 18.93 6.13 -4.54
N ALA A 443 19.60 5.11 -4.01
CA ALA A 443 19.00 3.80 -3.80
C ALA A 443 19.17 3.32 -2.35
N GLU A 444 18.25 2.48 -1.90
CA GLU A 444 18.37 1.73 -0.65
C GLU A 444 18.24 0.24 -0.96
N LEU A 445 19.23 -0.55 -0.53
CA LEU A 445 19.28 -2.00 -0.71
C LEU A 445 18.94 -2.70 0.60
N TYR A 446 18.18 -3.79 0.59
CA TYR A 446 17.86 -4.54 1.80
C TYR A 446 18.80 -5.75 1.98
N PHE A 447 19.51 -5.78 3.11
CA PHE A 447 20.28 -6.95 3.53
C PHE A 447 19.69 -7.52 4.82
N GLU A 448 19.25 -8.77 4.77
CA GLU A 448 18.68 -9.46 5.93
C GLU A 448 19.67 -9.50 7.10
N GLY A 449 19.19 -9.22 8.31
CA GLY A 449 20.01 -9.09 9.51
C GLY A 449 20.65 -7.71 9.70
N TYR A 450 20.80 -6.91 8.63
CA TYR A 450 21.33 -5.53 8.70
C TYR A 450 20.25 -4.46 8.51
N GLY A 451 19.30 -4.70 7.59
CA GLY A 451 18.26 -3.76 7.17
C GLY A 451 18.60 -2.99 5.89
N TRP A 452 18.09 -1.77 5.77
CA TRP A 452 18.26 -0.92 4.57
C TRP A 452 19.65 -0.27 4.51
N PHE A 453 20.36 -0.49 3.43
CA PHE A 453 21.71 -0.02 3.18
C PHE A 453 21.65 1.05 2.08
N PRO A 454 21.93 2.33 2.39
CA PRO A 454 21.85 3.39 1.39
C PRO A 454 23.03 3.34 0.42
N ALA A 455 22.79 3.72 -0.83
CA ALA A 455 23.82 3.92 -1.84
C ALA A 455 23.48 5.12 -2.73
N ASP A 456 24.32 6.14 -2.72
CA ASP A 456 24.26 7.22 -3.70
C ASP A 456 25.29 6.97 -4.81
N VAL A 457 24.79 6.51 -5.94
CA VAL A 457 25.60 6.13 -7.09
C VAL A 457 26.00 7.36 -7.91
N ALA A 458 25.19 8.41 -7.90
CA ALA A 458 25.46 9.62 -8.68
C ALA A 458 26.59 10.44 -8.03
N ILE A 459 26.48 10.71 -6.72
CA ILE A 459 27.55 11.37 -5.97
C ILE A 459 28.79 10.46 -5.91
N GLY A 460 28.61 9.15 -5.72
CA GLY A 460 29.70 8.18 -5.81
C GLY A 460 30.42 8.18 -7.15
N ALA A 461 29.71 8.42 -8.26
CA ALA A 461 30.27 8.54 -9.60
C ALA A 461 30.86 9.93 -9.92
N GLY A 462 30.83 10.87 -8.95
CA GLY A 462 31.49 12.16 -9.05
C GLY A 462 30.56 13.36 -9.30
N LEU A 463 29.25 13.23 -9.11
CA LEU A 463 28.33 14.37 -9.17
C LEU A 463 28.77 15.44 -8.16
N GLN A 464 28.92 16.68 -8.59
CA GLN A 464 29.36 17.74 -7.70
C GLN A 464 28.25 18.17 -6.72
N TYR A 465 28.64 18.38 -5.46
CA TYR A 465 27.76 18.90 -4.41
C TYR A 465 28.60 19.65 -3.38
N LYS A 466 27.95 20.41 -2.51
CA LYS A 466 28.54 21.24 -1.46
C LYS A 466 28.27 20.59 -0.09
N PRO A 467 29.12 19.66 0.35
CA PRO A 467 28.93 18.95 1.61
C PRO A 467 28.95 19.89 2.82
N PHE A 468 28.17 19.57 3.85
CA PHE A 468 28.34 20.14 5.18
C PHE A 468 29.62 19.66 5.88
N ALA A 469 30.09 18.45 5.56
CA ALA A 469 31.31 17.87 6.12
C ALA A 469 32.09 17.14 5.02
N GLN A 470 33.38 17.40 4.94
CA GLN A 470 34.26 16.73 3.97
C GLN A 470 34.40 15.25 4.33
N VAL A 471 34.45 14.41 3.30
CA VAL A 471 34.64 12.95 3.42
C VAL A 471 35.89 12.55 2.64
N ASP A 472 36.69 11.63 3.20
CA ASP A 472 37.98 11.26 2.62
C ASP A 472 37.86 10.64 1.21
N SER A 473 36.88 9.75 1.04
CA SER A 473 36.59 9.11 -0.24
C SER A 473 35.09 9.14 -0.49
N VAL A 474 34.67 10.03 -1.39
CA VAL A 474 33.26 10.17 -1.79
C VAL A 474 32.67 8.84 -2.29
N PRO A 475 33.32 8.09 -3.21
CA PRO A 475 32.80 6.79 -3.66
C PRO A 475 32.66 5.76 -2.52
N ALA A 476 33.61 5.70 -1.60
CA ALA A 476 33.56 4.75 -0.50
C ALA A 476 32.53 5.16 0.56
N TYR A 477 32.36 6.47 0.78
CA TYR A 477 31.41 6.99 1.74
C TYR A 477 29.97 6.69 1.32
N TYR A 478 29.59 7.02 0.09
CA TYR A 478 28.23 6.81 -0.41
C TYR A 478 27.91 5.35 -0.79
N TRP A 479 28.77 4.40 -0.41
CA TRP A 479 28.45 2.98 -0.35
C TRP A 479 28.16 2.57 1.09
N GLY A 480 26.92 2.76 1.51
CA GLY A 480 26.44 2.38 2.85
C GLY A 480 26.33 3.51 3.86
N ASN A 481 26.89 4.68 3.57
CA ASN A 481 26.60 5.89 4.34
C ASN A 481 25.73 6.85 3.54
N LEU A 482 25.05 7.73 4.26
CA LEU A 482 24.27 8.82 3.69
C LEU A 482 24.35 9.99 4.67
N ASP A 483 24.70 11.18 4.19
CA ASP A 483 24.67 12.37 5.03
C ASP A 483 23.22 12.83 5.32
N SER A 484 23.04 13.74 6.28
CA SER A 484 21.74 14.36 6.55
C SER A 484 21.35 15.48 5.56
N GLN A 485 21.98 15.60 4.39
CA GLN A 485 21.55 16.53 3.32
C GLN A 485 20.45 15.94 2.45
N HIS A 486 20.27 14.62 2.50
CA HIS A 486 19.30 13.89 1.71
C HIS A 486 17.94 13.91 2.40
N VAL A 487 16.96 14.56 1.78
CA VAL A 487 15.55 14.52 2.24
C VAL A 487 14.72 13.77 1.22
N ALA A 488 14.11 12.66 1.64
CA ALA A 488 13.27 11.84 0.78
C ALA A 488 11.87 12.45 0.66
N PHE A 489 11.32 12.45 -0.56
CA PHE A 489 9.92 12.79 -0.87
C PHE A 489 9.13 11.60 -1.43
N SER A 490 9.83 10.53 -1.81
CA SER A 490 9.24 9.29 -2.29
C SER A 490 10.20 8.12 -2.08
N ARG A 491 9.66 6.97 -1.72
CA ARG A 491 10.42 5.75 -1.48
C ARG A 491 9.85 4.64 -2.36
N GLY A 492 10.45 4.48 -3.54
CA GLY A 492 9.91 3.65 -4.61
C GLY A 492 8.84 4.35 -5.44
N TRP A 493 8.31 3.63 -6.43
CA TRP A 493 7.29 4.15 -7.34
C TRP A 493 5.89 4.14 -6.72
N THR A 494 5.27 5.32 -6.64
CA THR A 494 3.87 5.47 -6.22
C THR A 494 2.95 5.43 -7.44
N GLN A 495 2.26 4.30 -7.62
CA GLN A 495 1.23 4.17 -8.66
C GLN A 495 -0.10 4.73 -8.15
N ILE A 496 -0.50 5.88 -8.69
CA ILE A 496 -1.78 6.52 -8.42
C ILE A 496 -2.81 6.05 -9.45
N ARG A 497 -4.00 5.68 -8.98
CA ARG A 497 -5.15 5.35 -9.83
C ARG A 497 -5.93 6.62 -10.15
N THR A 498 -6.35 6.76 -11.40
CA THR A 498 -7.21 7.84 -11.85
C THR A 498 -8.54 7.80 -11.09
N SER A 499 -8.98 8.96 -10.61
CA SER A 499 -10.28 9.12 -9.98
C SER A 499 -11.42 9.23 -10.99
N GLU A 500 -11.12 9.64 -12.24
CA GLU A 500 -12.09 9.82 -13.31
C GLU A 500 -11.70 9.00 -14.56
N PRO A 501 -12.57 8.13 -15.10
CA PRO A 501 -12.23 7.24 -16.23
C PRO A 501 -11.75 7.95 -17.50
N ASN A 502 -12.18 9.19 -17.73
CA ASN A 502 -11.83 10.01 -18.90
C ASN A 502 -11.07 11.29 -18.51
N GLY A 503 -10.45 11.30 -17.33
CA GLY A 503 -9.61 12.41 -16.88
C GLY A 503 -8.30 12.50 -17.67
N LYS A 504 -7.76 13.71 -17.81
CA LYS A 504 -6.41 13.96 -18.33
C LYS A 504 -5.43 13.99 -17.18
N THR A 505 -4.40 13.15 -17.22
CA THR A 505 -3.36 13.10 -16.18
C THR A 505 -2.07 13.76 -16.62
N VAL A 506 -1.34 14.38 -15.69
CA VAL A 506 0.01 14.90 -15.91
C VAL A 506 1.02 14.08 -15.12
N TYR A 507 2.02 13.55 -15.82
CA TYR A 507 3.21 12.92 -15.24
C TYR A 507 4.40 13.87 -15.36
N ARG A 508 5.22 13.94 -14.31
CA ARG A 508 6.45 14.76 -14.25
C ARG A 508 7.64 13.86 -13.90
N PRO A 509 8.41 13.38 -14.90
CA PRO A 509 9.64 12.62 -14.64
C PRO A 509 10.75 13.53 -14.10
N ARG A 510 11.79 12.94 -13.51
CA ARG A 510 13.03 13.66 -13.08
C ARG A 510 12.73 14.88 -12.19
N THR A 511 11.79 14.71 -11.26
CA THR A 511 11.50 15.67 -10.19
C THR A 511 11.70 15.01 -8.81
N TYR A 512 11.52 15.79 -7.74
CA TYR A 512 11.82 15.39 -6.36
C TYR A 512 10.99 14.21 -5.83
N ALA A 513 9.97 13.74 -6.56
CA ALA A 513 9.19 12.57 -6.19
C ALA A 513 8.92 11.61 -7.37
N LEU A 514 8.78 10.32 -7.05
CA LEU A 514 8.59 9.22 -7.98
C LEU A 514 7.12 8.74 -7.96
N GLN A 515 6.25 9.38 -8.76
CA GLN A 515 4.83 9.01 -8.84
C GLN A 515 4.25 9.12 -10.24
N SER A 516 3.20 8.35 -10.52
CA SER A 516 2.60 8.24 -11.86
C SER A 516 1.75 9.45 -12.26
N ILE A 517 1.16 10.17 -11.31
CA ILE A 517 0.23 11.28 -11.56
C ILE A 517 0.56 12.41 -10.59
N TRP A 518 0.66 13.64 -11.09
CA TRP A 518 0.77 14.87 -10.30
C TRP A 518 -0.53 15.66 -10.31
N GLU A 519 -1.22 15.61 -11.44
CA GLU A 519 -2.43 16.38 -11.71
C GLU A 519 -3.39 15.48 -12.48
N GLU A 520 -4.68 15.55 -12.14
CA GLU A 520 -5.76 14.91 -12.89
C GLU A 520 -6.87 15.93 -13.14
N ALA A 521 -7.08 16.31 -14.40
CA ALA A 521 -8.14 17.21 -14.80
C ALA A 521 -9.33 16.40 -15.36
N SER A 522 -10.55 16.74 -14.95
CA SER A 522 -11.77 16.11 -15.46
C SER A 522 -11.93 16.29 -16.97
N SER A 523 -12.74 15.44 -17.61
CA SER A 523 -12.98 15.47 -19.07
C SER A 523 -13.52 16.81 -19.58
N GLY A 524 -14.22 17.59 -18.74
CA GLY A 524 -14.72 18.93 -19.06
C GLY A 524 -13.65 20.02 -19.15
N THR A 525 -12.40 19.73 -18.75
CA THR A 525 -11.29 20.69 -18.78
C THR A 525 -10.67 20.77 -20.17
N ALA A 526 -10.87 21.90 -20.86
CA ALA A 526 -10.32 22.14 -22.19
C ALA A 526 -8.80 22.38 -22.12
N SER A 527 -8.38 23.34 -21.29
CA SER A 527 -6.97 23.72 -21.09
C SER A 527 -6.74 24.30 -19.69
N TYR A 528 -5.50 24.24 -19.21
CA TYR A 528 -5.01 24.97 -18.04
C TYR A 528 -3.48 25.04 -18.09
N SER A 529 -2.88 25.90 -17.28
CA SER A 529 -1.43 25.96 -17.06
C SER A 529 -1.10 25.52 -15.64
N SER A 530 -0.02 24.75 -15.48
CA SER A 530 0.46 24.31 -14.17
C SER A 530 1.97 24.52 -13.99
N LEU A 531 2.35 25.05 -12.83
CA LEU A 531 3.72 25.21 -12.40
C LEU A 531 3.92 24.51 -11.06
N TRP A 532 4.92 23.66 -10.97
CA TRP A 532 5.35 23.04 -9.72
C TRP A 532 6.76 23.51 -9.42
N THR A 533 6.98 24.00 -8.21
CA THR A 533 8.32 24.36 -7.75
C THR A 533 9.00 23.12 -7.18
N ASN A 534 10.33 23.08 -7.31
CA ASN A 534 11.11 22.22 -6.43
C ASN A 534 10.95 22.70 -4.99
N PRO A 535 11.08 21.81 -3.99
CA PRO A 535 11.06 22.20 -2.59
C PRO A 535 12.06 23.33 -2.33
N ILE A 536 11.72 24.24 -1.43
CA ILE A 536 12.56 25.37 -1.02
C ILE A 536 12.84 25.25 0.46
N VAL A 537 14.10 25.40 0.84
CA VAL A 537 14.52 25.42 2.25
C VAL A 537 14.16 26.78 2.86
N LYS A 538 13.29 26.77 3.86
CA LYS A 538 12.88 27.94 4.65
C LYS A 538 13.69 28.09 5.93
N GLY A 539 14.27 26.99 6.43
CA GLY A 539 15.10 26.96 7.62
C GLY A 539 15.83 25.63 7.76
N ILE A 540 16.99 25.68 8.45
CA ILE A 540 17.82 24.55 8.82
C ILE A 540 18.15 24.73 10.31
N TYR A 541 17.90 23.70 11.12
CA TYR A 541 18.07 23.69 12.57
C TYR A 541 18.87 22.49 13.04
#